data_AF-A0A520KYB2-F1
#
_entry.id   AF-A0A520KYB2-F1
#
_cell.length_a   1.000
_cell.length_b   1.000
_cell.length_c   1.000
_cell.angle_alpha   90.00
_cell.angle_beta   90.00
_cell.angle_gamma   90.00
#
_symmetry.space_group_name_H-M   'P 1'
#
loop_
_entity.id
_entity.type
_entity.pdbx_description
1 polymer ?
#
loop_
_entity_poly.entity_id
_entity_poly.type
_entity_poly.pdbx_seq_one_letter_code
_entity_poly.pdbx_strand_id
1 'polypeptide(L)'
;MGDRKKETFDDMGFDGEEIRKDKEEDITDLTEEDMPTQMFEGERIGIEDVLDENIVIRDMTTRPSSFSEGEYAIIQIEKDGEPYVILTGASVLMRQIREKADKLPIRCRIIEQQSTRTKYKYYILVPPTKSKYF
;
A
#
# COMPACT_ATOMS: atom_id res chain seq x y z
N MET A 1 -54.75 -48.77 -16.92
CA MET A 1 -54.09 -49.41 -15.75
C MET A 1 -52.67 -49.70 -16.17
N GLY A 2 -51.64 -49.16 -15.56
CA GLY A 2 -51.54 -48.30 -14.40
C GLY A 2 -50.05 -47.96 -14.34
N ASP A 3 -49.80 -46.69 -14.07
CA ASP A 3 -48.51 -46.04 -13.95
C ASP A 3 -47.49 -46.94 -13.26
N ARG A 4 -46.41 -47.27 -13.99
CA ARG A 4 -45.29 -48.03 -13.45
C ARG A 4 -44.49 -47.13 -12.51
N LYS A 5 -44.78 -47.36 -11.22
CA LYS A 5 -43.96 -47.22 -10.02
C LYS A 5 -42.64 -46.43 -10.13
N LYS A 6 -42.57 -45.42 -9.27
CA LYS A 6 -41.35 -44.91 -8.65
C LYS A 6 -40.58 -46.06 -7.99
N GLU A 7 -39.39 -46.34 -8.49
CA GLU A 7 -38.30 -47.12 -7.91
C GLU A 7 -37.03 -46.44 -8.48
N THR A 8 -35.98 -46.09 -7.76
CA THR A 8 -35.58 -46.09 -6.34
C THR A 8 -34.42 -45.07 -6.28
N PHE A 9 -34.27 -44.37 -5.16
CA PHE A 9 -33.00 -43.75 -4.78
C PHE A 9 -31.91 -44.85 -4.68
N ASP A 10 -30.64 -44.44 -4.68
CA ASP A 10 -29.43 -45.26 -4.52
C ASP A 10 -28.77 -45.76 -5.82
N ASP A 11 -27.98 -44.89 -6.46
CA ASP A 11 -26.83 -45.36 -7.27
C ASP A 11 -25.71 -44.30 -7.39
N MET A 12 -25.19 -43.83 -6.25
CA MET A 12 -23.79 -43.39 -6.15
C MET A 12 -23.25 -43.87 -4.80
N GLY A 13 -22.82 -45.13 -4.77
CA GLY A 13 -22.03 -45.68 -3.68
C GLY A 13 -20.74 -44.87 -3.52
N PHE A 14 -20.74 -43.95 -2.54
CA PHE A 14 -19.54 -43.38 -1.96
C PHE A 14 -19.15 -44.26 -0.78
N ASP A 15 -18.53 -45.41 -1.07
CA ASP A 15 -17.83 -46.22 -0.09
C ASP A 15 -16.44 -45.63 0.13
N GLY A 16 -16.15 -45.24 1.37
CA GLY A 16 -14.94 -44.54 1.77
C GLY A 16 -13.76 -45.47 2.04
N GLU A 17 -12.56 -44.95 1.75
CA GLU A 17 -11.20 -45.21 2.27
C GLU A 17 -10.22 -44.79 1.16
N GLU A 18 -9.18 -43.96 1.29
CA GLU A 18 -8.48 -43.29 2.37
C GLU A 18 -8.17 -41.85 1.87
N ILE A 19 -8.37 -40.83 2.70
CA ILE A 19 -7.81 -39.50 2.40
C ILE A 19 -6.30 -39.65 2.56
N ARG A 20 -5.59 -39.81 1.43
CA ARG A 20 -4.13 -39.82 1.39
C ARG A 20 -3.65 -38.49 1.95
N LYS A 21 -3.11 -38.56 3.17
CA LYS A 21 -2.27 -37.55 3.79
C LYS A 21 -1.05 -37.34 2.92
N ASP A 22 -1.15 -36.47 1.93
CA ASP A 22 -0.01 -36.00 1.18
C ASP A 22 -0.09 -34.48 1.06
N LYS A 23 0.63 -33.84 1.98
CA LYS A 23 1.01 -32.43 2.00
C LYS A 23 -0.14 -31.42 1.98
N GLU A 24 -0.69 -31.20 3.17
CA GLU A 24 -0.72 -29.81 3.65
C GLU A 24 0.75 -29.36 3.65
N GLU A 25 1.20 -28.74 2.57
CA GLU A 25 2.29 -27.79 2.72
C GLU A 25 1.69 -26.72 3.61
N ASP A 26 1.94 -26.85 4.92
CA ASP A 26 1.83 -25.77 5.88
C ASP A 26 2.25 -24.53 5.12
N ILE A 27 1.28 -23.66 4.84
CA ILE A 27 1.58 -22.31 4.41
C ILE A 27 2.23 -21.74 5.65
N THR A 28 3.54 -21.92 5.77
CA THR A 28 4.32 -21.32 6.84
C THR A 28 4.09 -19.84 6.64
N ASP A 29 3.28 -19.24 7.52
CA ASP A 29 3.05 -17.82 7.58
C ASP A 29 4.32 -17.18 8.14
N LEU A 30 5.38 -17.26 7.34
CA LEU A 30 6.75 -16.99 7.70
C LEU A 30 7.03 -15.50 7.47
N THR A 31 6.15 -14.64 7.99
CA THR A 31 6.34 -13.18 7.92
C THR A 31 6.05 -12.42 9.22
N GLU A 32 5.53 -13.04 10.28
CA GLU A 32 5.21 -12.31 11.53
C GLU A 32 6.44 -11.96 12.39
N GLU A 33 7.54 -12.71 12.31
CA GLU A 33 8.65 -12.55 13.29
C GLU A 33 9.74 -11.53 12.92
N ASP A 34 9.66 -10.84 11.77
CA ASP A 34 10.71 -9.88 11.36
C ASP A 34 10.16 -8.60 10.70
N MET A 35 8.93 -8.19 11.03
CA MET A 35 8.41 -6.90 10.57
C MET A 35 8.63 -5.82 11.63
N PRO A 36 9.50 -4.81 11.39
CA PRO A 36 9.52 -3.63 12.24
C PRO A 36 8.12 -3.03 12.25
N THR A 37 7.57 -2.95 13.46
CA THR A 37 6.18 -2.65 13.84
C THR A 37 5.79 -1.20 13.59
N GLN A 38 6.29 -0.59 12.52
CA GLN A 38 5.84 0.73 12.09
C GLN A 38 4.50 0.53 11.38
N MET A 39 3.44 0.44 12.19
CA MET A 39 2.06 0.37 11.72
C MET A 39 1.70 1.74 11.15
N PHE A 40 1.83 1.88 9.84
CA PHE A 40 1.24 3.00 9.11
C PHE A 40 -0.27 2.84 9.13
N GLU A 41 -1.00 3.92 9.40
CA GLU A 41 -2.44 3.91 9.60
C GLU A 41 -3.17 4.43 8.35
N GLY A 42 -4.32 3.84 8.05
CA GLY A 42 -5.21 4.31 6.98
C GLY A 42 -5.04 3.60 5.64
N GLU A 43 -5.84 4.03 4.68
CA GLU A 43 -5.86 3.43 3.34
C GLU A 43 -4.60 3.82 2.55
N ARG A 44 -4.12 2.88 1.73
CA ARG A 44 -3.05 3.15 0.78
C ARG A 44 -3.63 3.88 -0.44
N ILE A 45 -3.15 5.10 -0.69
CA ILE A 45 -3.52 5.89 -1.86
C ILE A 45 -2.33 6.14 -2.78
N GLY A 46 -2.62 6.50 -4.03
CA GLY A 46 -1.61 6.90 -5.01
C GLY A 46 -1.01 8.27 -4.65
N ILE A 47 0.23 8.51 -5.06
CA ILE A 47 0.81 9.86 -4.95
C ILE A 47 0.03 10.86 -5.82
N GLU A 48 -0.61 10.39 -6.89
CA GLU A 48 -1.43 11.16 -7.82
C GLU A 48 -2.67 11.75 -7.14
N ASP A 49 -3.27 11.03 -6.19
CA ASP A 49 -4.45 11.44 -5.42
C ASP A 49 -4.17 12.57 -4.43
N VAL A 50 -2.90 12.94 -4.23
CA VAL A 50 -2.48 13.99 -3.28
C VAL A 50 -1.66 15.11 -3.93
N LEU A 51 -1.53 15.08 -5.25
CA LEU A 51 -0.79 16.13 -5.97
C LEU A 51 -1.50 17.47 -5.84
N ASP A 52 -0.71 18.52 -5.61
CA ASP A 52 -1.15 19.91 -5.45
C ASP A 52 -2.08 20.17 -4.25
N GLU A 53 -2.37 19.15 -3.44
CA GLU A 53 -3.18 19.23 -2.24
C GLU A 53 -2.37 19.56 -0.99
N ASN A 54 -3.02 20.25 -0.04
CA ASN A 54 -2.45 20.54 1.28
C ASN A 54 -2.56 19.31 2.16
N ILE A 55 -1.44 18.63 2.38
CA ILE A 55 -1.32 17.44 3.22
C ILE A 55 -0.44 17.71 4.43
N VAL A 56 -0.53 16.85 5.43
CA VAL A 56 0.42 16.79 6.55
C VAL A 56 1.21 15.49 6.45
N ILE A 57 2.53 15.58 6.27
CA ILE A 57 3.39 14.41 6.37
C ILE A 57 3.68 14.17 7.84
N ARG A 58 3.29 13.00 8.33
CA ARG A 58 3.42 12.59 9.73
C ARG A 58 4.73 11.86 9.98
N ASP A 59 5.04 10.87 9.13
CA ASP A 59 6.21 10.02 9.27
C ASP A 59 6.65 9.46 7.90
N MET A 60 7.87 8.96 7.79
CA MET A 60 8.38 8.29 6.61
C MET A 60 9.41 7.23 6.99
N THR A 61 9.26 6.03 6.43
CA THR A 61 10.28 4.98 6.50
C THR A 61 10.73 4.58 5.09
N THR A 62 11.96 4.11 4.95
CA THR A 62 12.50 3.60 3.67
C THR A 62 12.82 2.12 3.78
N ARG A 63 12.48 1.36 2.74
CA ARG A 63 12.75 -0.07 2.64
C ARG A 63 13.43 -0.40 1.31
N PRO A 64 14.27 -1.45 1.24
CA PRO A 64 14.84 -1.90 -0.01
C PRO A 64 13.72 -2.37 -0.95
N SER A 65 13.78 -1.96 -2.22
CA SER A 65 12.84 -2.39 -3.25
C SER A 65 13.28 -3.74 -3.82
N SER A 66 12.37 -4.70 -3.85
CA SER A 66 12.59 -5.98 -4.56
C SER A 66 12.36 -5.87 -6.08
N PHE A 67 11.72 -4.78 -6.54
CA PHE A 67 11.31 -4.60 -7.94
C PHE A 67 12.28 -3.73 -8.75
N SER A 68 13.02 -2.84 -8.09
CA SER A 68 13.96 -1.91 -8.72
C SER A 68 15.21 -1.78 -7.87
N GLU A 69 16.37 -1.59 -8.50
CA GLU A 69 17.59 -1.24 -7.75
C GLU A 69 17.38 0.08 -6.99
N GLY A 70 17.28 0.00 -5.66
CA GLY A 70 17.10 1.17 -4.79
C GLY A 70 16.16 0.93 -3.60
N GLU A 71 15.81 2.03 -2.93
CA GLU A 71 14.85 2.05 -1.82
C GLU A 71 13.51 2.63 -2.29
N TYR A 72 12.41 2.21 -1.65
CA TYR A 72 11.14 2.91 -1.69
C TYR A 72 10.81 3.47 -0.31
N ALA A 73 10.05 4.55 -0.28
CA ALA A 73 9.51 5.13 0.95
C ALA A 73 8.07 4.72 1.15
N ILE A 74 7.73 4.49 2.42
CA ILE A 74 6.37 4.46 2.95
C ILE A 74 6.19 5.75 3.72
N ILE A 75 5.23 6.57 3.30
CA ILE A 75 4.99 7.90 3.86
C ILE A 75 3.62 7.89 4.52
N GLN A 76 3.57 8.17 5.83
CA GLN A 76 2.32 8.46 6.53
C GLN A 76 1.93 9.89 6.25
N ILE A 77 0.73 10.09 5.74
CA ILE A 77 0.17 11.41 5.54
C ILE A 77 -1.18 11.53 6.22
N GLU A 78 -1.62 12.76 6.38
CA GLU A 78 -2.99 13.11 6.74
C GLU A 78 -3.51 14.09 5.69
N LYS A 79 -4.67 13.76 5.15
CA LYS A 79 -5.40 14.52 4.13
C LYS A 79 -6.82 14.72 4.63
N ASP A 80 -7.28 15.97 4.67
CA ASP A 80 -8.63 16.30 5.15
C ASP A 80 -8.97 15.79 6.57
N GLY A 81 -7.95 15.54 7.39
CA GLY A 81 -8.08 15.01 8.75
C GLY A 81 -8.11 13.48 8.85
N GLU A 82 -8.00 12.78 7.72
CA GLU A 82 -7.95 11.32 7.67
C GLU A 82 -6.53 10.82 7.37
N PRO A 83 -6.07 9.73 8.02
CA PRO A 83 -4.76 9.15 7.80
C PRO A 83 -4.74 8.33 6.49
N TYR A 84 -3.66 8.49 5.73
CA TYR A 84 -3.41 7.72 4.50
C TYR A 84 -1.94 7.36 4.38
N VAL A 85 -1.65 6.35 3.55
CA VAL A 85 -0.31 5.83 3.32
C VAL A 85 0.06 5.93 1.84
N ILE A 86 1.23 6.50 1.54
CA ILE A 86 1.76 6.58 0.18
C ILE A 86 3.03 5.76 0.07
N LEU A 87 3.08 4.91 -0.96
CA LEU A 87 4.28 4.17 -1.34
C LEU A 87 4.90 4.81 -2.58
N THR A 88 6.16 5.23 -2.50
CA THR A 88 6.84 5.91 -3.61
C THR A 88 8.32 5.58 -3.69
N GLY A 89 8.83 5.41 -4.92
CA GLY A 89 10.27 5.31 -5.21
C GLY A 89 10.90 6.66 -5.61
N ALA A 90 10.20 7.78 -5.44
CA ALA A 90 10.64 9.09 -5.92
C ALA A 90 11.81 9.64 -5.09
N SER A 91 13.05 9.36 -5.52
CA SER A 91 14.27 9.67 -4.75
C SER A 91 14.42 11.13 -4.35
N VAL A 92 13.98 12.05 -5.22
CA VAL A 92 14.02 13.50 -4.95
C VAL A 92 13.07 13.89 -3.81
N LEU A 93 11.86 13.32 -3.79
CA LEU A 93 10.87 13.55 -2.73
C LEU A 93 11.34 12.92 -1.42
N MET A 94 11.78 11.66 -1.46
CA MET A 94 12.31 10.93 -0.30
C MET A 94 13.46 11.70 0.36
N ARG A 95 14.40 12.24 -0.43
CA ARG A 95 15.50 13.07 0.08
C ARG A 95 14.99 14.32 0.79
N GLN A 96 14.05 15.05 0.19
CA GLN A 96 13.50 16.28 0.79
C GLN A 96 12.76 16.04 2.11
N ILE A 97 12.07 14.90 2.25
CA ILE A 97 11.42 14.51 3.51
C ILE A 97 12.47 14.15 4.55
N ARG A 98 13.49 13.35 4.16
CA ARG A 98 14.61 12.96 5.04
C ARG A 98 15.37 14.17 5.59
N GLU A 99 15.63 15.19 4.76
CA GLU A 99 16.24 16.47 5.17
C GLU A 99 15.38 17.28 6.16
N LYS A 100 14.10 16.96 6.27
CA LYS A 100 13.14 17.63 7.16
C LYS A 100 12.59 16.70 8.24
N ALA A 101 13.21 15.54 8.46
CA ALA A 101 12.76 14.54 9.42
C ALA A 101 12.61 15.11 10.83
N ASP A 102 13.54 15.97 11.27
CA ASP A 102 13.51 16.63 12.60
C ASP A 102 12.34 17.63 12.78
N LYS A 103 11.61 17.93 11.71
CA LYS A 103 10.50 18.90 11.72
C LYS A 103 9.14 18.22 11.54
N LEU A 104 9.11 16.89 11.40
CA LEU A 104 7.85 16.16 11.29
C LEU A 104 7.06 16.27 12.60
N PRO A 105 5.71 16.38 12.53
CA PRO A 105 4.90 16.44 11.31
C PRO A 105 4.95 17.81 10.61
N ILE A 106 5.02 17.81 9.27
CA ILE A 106 5.04 19.04 8.45
C ILE A 106 3.81 19.17 7.57
N ARG A 107 3.24 20.37 7.51
CA ARG A 107 2.21 20.72 6.52
C ARG A 107 2.87 21.20 5.23
N CYS A 108 2.56 20.57 4.11
CA CYS A 108 3.18 20.83 2.81
C CYS A 108 2.27 20.39 1.66
N ARG A 109 2.79 20.49 0.42
CA ARG A 109 2.18 19.90 -0.76
C ARG A 109 3.23 19.13 -1.54
N ILE A 110 2.79 18.10 -2.24
CA ILE A 110 3.60 17.39 -3.22
C ILE A 110 3.18 17.88 -4.59
N ILE A 111 4.13 18.29 -5.43
CA ILE A 111 3.85 18.69 -6.81
C ILE A 111 4.73 17.91 -7.77
N GLU A 112 4.19 17.62 -8.96
CA GLU A 112 4.95 17.09 -10.08
C GLU A 112 5.64 18.24 -10.82
N GLN A 113 6.94 18.09 -11.08
CA GLN A 113 7.71 19.04 -11.86
C GLN A 113 8.41 18.33 -13.04
N GLN A 114 8.32 18.94 -14.22
CA GLN A 114 9.09 18.51 -15.38
C GLN A 114 10.49 19.11 -15.30
N SER A 115 11.51 18.29 -15.52
CA SER A 115 12.89 18.77 -15.62
C SER A 115 13.05 19.69 -16.83
N THR A 116 13.72 20.82 -16.62
CA THR A 116 14.08 21.74 -17.71
C THR A 116 15.19 21.20 -18.61
N ARG A 117 15.94 20.20 -18.12
CA ARG A 117 17.10 19.61 -18.81
C ARG A 117 16.80 18.26 -19.45
N THR A 118 15.81 17.54 -18.95
CA THR A 118 15.48 16.16 -19.35
C THR A 118 13.99 15.97 -19.52
N LYS A 119 13.55 14.96 -20.27
CA LYS A 119 12.11 14.65 -20.42
C LYS A 119 11.46 14.05 -19.15
N TYR A 120 12.26 13.72 -18.14
CA TYR A 120 11.78 13.11 -16.90
C TYR A 120 11.02 14.10 -16.01
N LYS A 121 9.98 13.56 -15.36
CA LYS A 121 9.20 14.20 -14.32
C LYS A 121 9.68 13.72 -12.95
N TYR A 122 9.55 14.57 -11.94
CA TYR A 122 9.89 14.23 -10.55
C TYR A 122 8.95 14.95 -9.59
N TYR A 123 8.85 14.42 -8.38
CA TYR A 123 8.03 15.02 -7.32
C TYR A 123 8.88 15.84 -6.36
N ILE A 124 8.37 16.98 -5.93
CA ILE A 124 9.02 17.86 -4.96
C ILE A 124 8.05 18.29 -3.86
N LEU A 125 8.62 18.67 -2.72
CA LEU A 125 7.89 19.05 -1.52
C LEU A 125 7.90 20.58 -1.39
N VAL A 126 6.74 21.20 -1.53
CA VAL A 126 6.59 22.66 -1.51
C VAL A 126 5.80 23.12 -0.28
N PRO A 127 5.95 24.40 0.14
CA PRO A 127 5.14 24.96 1.20
C PRO A 127 3.62 24.86 0.91
N PRO A 128 2.79 24.80 1.96
CA PRO A 128 1.34 24.80 1.80
C PRO A 128 0.88 26.12 1.17
N THR A 129 -0.16 26.06 0.36
CA THR A 129 -0.81 27.29 -0.12
C THR A 129 -1.42 28.00 1.06
N LYS A 130 -1.14 29.31 1.19
CA LYS A 130 -1.93 30.16 2.07
C LYS A 130 -3.35 30.16 1.52
N SER A 131 -4.28 29.61 2.28
CA SER A 131 -5.70 29.83 2.03
C SER A 131 -5.91 31.35 2.02
N LYS A 132 -6.34 31.90 0.88
CA LYS A 132 -6.72 33.32 0.75
C LYS A 132 -8.05 33.56 1.46
N TYR A 133 -8.08 33.31 2.75
CA TYR A 133 -9.19 33.67 3.63
C TYR A 133 -8.56 34.07 4.97
N PHE A 134 -8.20 35.35 5.08
CA PHE A 134 -8.85 36.37 5.91
C PHE A 134 -8.08 37.69 5.75
#